data_AF-A0A7L4R139-F1
#
_entry.id   AF-A0A7L4R139-F1
#
_cell.length_a   1.000
_cell.length_b   1.000
_cell.length_c   1.000
_cell.angle_alpha   90.00
_cell.angle_beta   90.00
_cell.angle_gamma   90.00
#
_symmetry.space_group_name_H-M   'P 1'
#
loop_
_entity.id
_entity.type
_entity.pdbx_description
1 polymer ?
#
loop_
_entity_poly.entity_id
_entity_poly.type
_entity_poly.pdbx_seq_one_letter_code
_entity_poly.pdbx_strand_id
1 'polypeptide(L)'
;MNQVVALFSIVTGILVLTVGFGFHWIGQLISLTNRELAIRIGIWEKDLRPEYEVYENAIMVADVAIGWIYGIAGIGLILGTTWGFRLAWIPGVVMVYHSLGFWFWTRNQMKAGDQTTTTRQPIRSVWFAANFTTGIFAIILAWSMG
;
A
#
# COMPACT_ATOMS: atom_id res chain seq x y z
N MET A 1 14.67 24.05 -3.03
CA MET A 1 14.75 22.76 -2.31
C MET A 1 16.22 22.33 -2.27
N ASN A 2 16.78 21.98 -1.11
CA ASN A 2 18.17 21.48 -1.07
C ASN A 2 18.24 20.09 -1.75
N GLN A 3 19.42 19.67 -2.19
CA GLN A 3 19.60 18.42 -2.96
C GLN A 3 19.11 17.19 -2.19
N VAL A 4 19.25 17.19 -0.86
CA VAL A 4 18.83 16.08 0.01
C VAL A 4 17.30 15.94 0.02
N VAL A 5 16.57 17.05 0.20
CA VAL A 5 15.11 17.05 0.20
C VAL A 5 14.57 16.71 -1.20
N ALA A 6 15.25 17.15 -2.27
CA ALA A 6 14.89 16.78 -3.62
C ALA A 6 15.01 15.26 -3.87
N LEU A 7 16.14 14.66 -3.46
CA LEU A 7 16.33 13.23 -3.55
C LEU A 7 15.29 12.47 -2.71
N PHE A 8 15.04 12.92 -1.47
CA PHE A 8 14.05 12.31 -0.59
C PHE A 8 12.64 12.36 -1.19
N SER A 9 12.28 13.47 -1.84
CA SER A 9 11.02 13.62 -2.58
C SER A 9 10.89 12.63 -3.72
N ILE A 10 11.94 12.52 -4.55
CA ILE A 10 11.96 11.60 -5.70
C ILE A 10 11.85 10.15 -5.24
N VAL A 11 12.65 9.75 -4.24
CA VAL A 11 12.62 8.39 -3.70
C VAL A 11 11.25 8.06 -3.13
N THR A 12 10.66 8.98 -2.36
CA THR A 12 9.32 8.77 -1.79
C THR A 12 8.27 8.68 -2.89
N GLY A 13 8.35 9.53 -3.92
CA GLY A 13 7.46 9.47 -5.08
C GLY A 13 7.54 8.12 -5.81
N ILE A 14 8.74 7.59 -6.02
CA ILE A 14 8.96 6.26 -6.62
C ILE A 14 8.33 5.16 -5.73
N LEU A 15 8.50 5.24 -4.41
CA LEU A 15 7.90 4.28 -3.49
C LEU A 15 6.36 4.37 -3.51
N VAL A 16 5.79 5.56 -3.50
CA VAL A 16 4.33 5.76 -3.62
C VAL A 16 3.80 5.22 -4.95
N LEU A 17 4.53 5.38 -6.05
CA LEU A 17 4.14 4.81 -7.35
C LEU A 17 4.23 3.29 -7.39
N THR A 18 5.31 2.71 -6.87
CA THR A 18 5.51 1.26 -6.94
C THR A 18 4.64 0.53 -5.92
N VAL A 19 4.72 0.93 -4.66
CA VAL A 19 4.02 0.30 -3.53
C VAL A 19 2.55 0.69 -3.52
N GLY A 20 2.26 2.00 -3.54
CA GLY A 20 0.90 2.54 -3.57
C GLY A 20 0.19 2.20 -4.88
N PHE A 21 0.57 2.87 -5.96
CA PHE A 21 -0.17 2.79 -7.22
C PHE A 21 -0.07 1.40 -7.87
N GLY A 22 1.12 0.79 -7.89
CA GLY A 22 1.33 -0.55 -8.45
C GLY A 22 0.62 -1.63 -7.66
N PHE A 23 1.05 -1.89 -6.42
CA PHE A 23 0.53 -3.03 -5.67
C PHE A 23 -0.87 -2.81 -5.10
N HIS A 24 -1.16 -1.64 -4.51
CA HIS A 24 -2.50 -1.40 -3.95
C HIS A 24 -3.54 -1.04 -5.00
N TRP A 25 -3.23 -0.17 -5.96
CA TRP A 25 -4.28 0.21 -6.92
C TRP A 25 -4.39 -0.78 -8.08
N ILE A 26 -3.32 -1.00 -8.86
CA ILE A 26 -3.37 -1.94 -10.00
C ILE A 26 -3.59 -3.37 -9.52
N GLY A 27 -2.89 -3.80 -8.46
CA GLY A 27 -3.04 -5.14 -7.91
C GLY A 27 -4.47 -5.42 -7.45
N GLN A 28 -5.09 -4.51 -6.70
CA GLN A 28 -6.47 -4.69 -6.24
C GLN A 28 -7.50 -4.53 -7.36
N LEU A 29 -7.20 -3.72 -8.39
CA LEU A 29 -8.05 -3.66 -9.59
C LEU A 29 -8.07 -5.01 -10.31
N ILE A 30 -6.94 -5.71 -10.38
CA ILE A 30 -6.87 -7.07 -10.93
C ILE A 30 -7.69 -8.03 -10.05
N SER A 31 -7.55 -7.97 -8.72
CA SER A 31 -8.36 -8.77 -7.80
C SER A 31 -9.86 -8.56 -7.99
N LEU A 32 -10.28 -7.31 -8.21
CA LEU A 32 -11.69 -6.93 -8.34
C LEU A 32 -12.29 -7.38 -9.68
N THR A 33 -11.51 -7.26 -10.76
CA THR A 33 -11.98 -7.52 -12.12
C THR A 33 -11.77 -8.97 -12.55
N ASN A 34 -10.74 -9.63 -12.02
CA ASN A 34 -10.37 -11.00 -12.37
C ASN A 34 -9.66 -11.69 -11.19
N ARG A 35 -10.46 -12.20 -10.25
CA ARG A 35 -9.95 -12.93 -9.09
C ARG A 35 -9.13 -14.17 -9.46
N GLU A 36 -9.51 -14.90 -10.51
CA GLU A 36 -8.72 -16.07 -10.95
C GLU A 36 -7.31 -15.67 -11.35
N LEU A 37 -7.17 -14.57 -12.10
CA LEU A 37 -5.87 -14.03 -12.46
C LEU A 37 -5.10 -13.61 -11.20
N ALA A 38 -5.74 -12.89 -10.28
CA ALA A 38 -5.13 -12.44 -9.02
C ALA A 38 -4.59 -13.61 -8.18
N ILE A 39 -5.31 -14.74 -8.12
CA ILE A 39 -4.85 -15.97 -7.47
C ILE A 39 -3.63 -16.55 -8.23
N ARG A 40 -3.71 -16.65 -9.56
CA ARG A 40 -2.62 -17.23 -10.37
C ARG A 40 -1.31 -16.46 -10.26
N ILE A 41 -1.37 -15.13 -10.13
CA ILE A 41 -0.19 -14.28 -9.99
C ILE A 41 0.17 -13.96 -8.53
N GLY A 42 -0.53 -14.57 -7.56
CA GLY A 42 -0.18 -14.50 -6.14
C GLY A 42 -0.53 -13.19 -5.43
N ILE A 43 -1.45 -12.40 -5.98
CA ILE A 43 -2.00 -11.19 -5.33
C ILE A 43 -3.08 -11.58 -4.31
N TRP A 44 -3.84 -12.64 -4.62
CA TRP A 44 -4.93 -13.13 -3.78
C TRP A 44 -4.63 -14.52 -3.24
N GLU A 45 -4.92 -14.75 -1.96
CA GLU A 45 -4.71 -16.05 -1.32
C GLU A 45 -5.76 -17.08 -1.75
N LYS A 46 -5.29 -18.26 -2.14
CA LYS A 46 -6.16 -19.38 -2.42
C LYS A 46 -6.73 -19.92 -1.12
N ASP A 47 -8.01 -20.31 -1.12
CA ASP A 47 -8.67 -21.03 -0.04
C ASP A 47 -8.73 -20.25 1.31
N LEU A 48 -8.87 -18.91 1.25
CA LEU A 48 -9.19 -18.09 2.42
C LEU A 48 -10.52 -18.54 3.05
N ARG A 49 -10.58 -18.50 4.39
CA ARG A 49 -11.85 -18.69 5.09
C ARG A 49 -12.84 -17.57 4.67
N PRO A 50 -14.16 -17.86 4.61
CA PRO A 50 -15.15 -16.88 4.17
C PRO A 50 -15.10 -15.56 4.93
N GLU A 51 -14.85 -15.59 6.25
CA GLU A 51 -14.73 -14.40 7.08
C GLU A 51 -13.54 -13.50 6.69
N TYR A 52 -12.47 -14.08 6.14
CA TYR A 52 -11.32 -13.31 5.68
C TYR A 52 -11.52 -12.80 4.26
N GLU A 53 -12.26 -13.54 3.45
CA GLU A 53 -12.62 -13.14 2.09
C GLU A 53 -13.44 -11.84 2.09
N VAL A 54 -14.36 -11.68 3.04
CA VAL A 54 -15.15 -10.45 3.20
C VAL A 54 -14.26 -9.24 3.47
N TYR A 55 -13.27 -9.40 4.35
CA TYR A 55 -12.31 -8.33 4.67
C TYR A 55 -11.44 -7.97 3.46
N GLU A 56 -10.86 -8.96 2.78
CA GLU A 56 -10.04 -8.75 1.57
C GLU A 56 -10.85 -8.07 0.46
N ASN A 57 -12.12 -8.45 0.27
CA ASN A 57 -13.00 -7.81 -0.70
C ASN A 57 -13.28 -6.34 -0.36
N ALA A 58 -13.52 -6.03 0.92
CA ALA A 58 -13.75 -4.66 1.37
C ALA A 58 -12.51 -3.78 1.15
N ILE A 59 -11.32 -4.29 1.46
CA ILE A 59 -10.04 -3.62 1.18
C ILE A 59 -9.87 -3.37 -0.31
N MET A 60 -10.03 -4.41 -1.12
CA MET A 60 -9.87 -4.32 -2.56
C MET A 60 -10.76 -3.25 -3.19
N VAL A 61 -12.04 -3.18 -2.78
CA VAL A 61 -12.97 -2.13 -3.26
C VAL A 61 -12.51 -0.75 -2.80
N ALA A 62 -12.10 -0.60 -1.54
CA ALA A 62 -11.62 0.67 -1.01
C ALA A 62 -10.36 1.14 -1.77
N ASP A 63 -9.38 0.26 -1.95
CA ASP A 63 -8.12 0.54 -2.62
C ASP A 63 -8.34 0.92 -4.08
N VAL A 64 -9.25 0.28 -4.81
CA VAL A 64 -9.59 0.66 -6.18
C VAL A 64 -10.25 2.04 -6.23
N ALA A 65 -11.15 2.35 -5.28
CA ALA A 65 -11.91 3.59 -5.25
C ALA A 65 -11.03 4.83 -4.99
N ILE A 66 -10.01 4.71 -4.13
CA ILE A 66 -9.16 5.86 -3.73
C ILE A 66 -7.71 5.77 -4.22
N GLY A 67 -7.22 4.57 -4.55
CA GLY A 67 -5.80 4.30 -4.79
C GLY A 67 -5.24 4.94 -6.06
N TRP A 68 -6.08 5.41 -6.99
CA TRP A 68 -5.62 6.18 -8.15
C TRP A 68 -4.92 7.49 -7.74
N ILE A 69 -5.25 8.04 -6.56
CA ILE A 69 -4.62 9.22 -5.97
C ILE A 69 -3.12 8.99 -5.75
N TYR A 70 -2.69 7.74 -5.51
CA TYR A 70 -1.28 7.40 -5.32
C TYR A 70 -0.46 7.72 -6.57
N GLY A 71 -1.02 7.52 -7.77
CA GLY A 71 -0.36 7.86 -9.03
C GLY A 71 -0.08 9.35 -9.14
N ILE A 72 -1.09 10.16 -8.86
CA ILE A 72 -1.00 11.63 -8.94
C ILE A 72 -0.05 12.18 -7.88
N ALA A 73 -0.17 11.70 -6.63
CA ALA A 73 0.71 12.09 -5.55
C ALA A 73 2.17 11.71 -5.83
N GLY A 74 2.42 10.48 -6.30
CA GLY A 74 3.75 9.99 -6.62
C GLY A 74 4.44 10.81 -7.72
N ILE A 75 3.72 11.14 -8.80
CA ILE A 75 4.23 12.04 -9.85
C ILE A 75 4.49 13.44 -9.28
N GLY A 76 3.55 13.98 -8.49
CA GLY A 76 3.69 15.29 -7.87
C GLY A 76 4.92 15.42 -6.97
N LEU A 77 5.26 14.35 -6.22
CA LEU A 77 6.47 14.24 -5.41
C LEU A 77 7.74 14.19 -6.26
N ILE A 78 7.77 13.40 -7.34
CA ILE A 78 8.93 13.33 -8.23
C ILE A 78 9.21 14.69 -8.87
N LEU A 79 8.16 15.40 -9.26
CA LEU A 79 8.26 16.74 -9.85
C LEU A 79 8.54 17.84 -8.81
N GLY A 80 8.48 17.54 -7.51
CA GLY A 80 8.72 18.50 -6.43
C GLY A 80 7.67 19.61 -6.37
N THR A 81 6.42 19.30 -6.72
CA THR A 81 5.31 20.27 -6.74
C THR A 81 4.69 20.46 -5.36
N THR A 82 4.27 21.69 -5.05
CA THR A 82 3.64 22.03 -3.76
C THR A 82 2.33 21.25 -3.51
N TRP A 83 1.49 21.11 -4.53
CA TRP A 83 0.28 20.29 -4.43
C TRP A 83 0.61 18.80 -4.27
N GLY A 84 1.71 18.31 -4.86
CA GLY A 84 2.15 16.93 -4.71
C GLY A 84 2.53 16.59 -3.27
N PHE A 85 3.25 17.50 -2.60
CA PHE A 85 3.56 17.37 -1.17
C PHE A 85 2.30 17.30 -0.31
N ARG A 86 1.35 18.22 -0.50
CA ARG A 86 0.08 18.20 0.24
C ARG A 86 -0.71 16.91 0.01
N LEU A 87 -0.80 16.49 -1.26
CA LEU A 87 -1.55 15.31 -1.64
C LEU A 87 -0.93 14.03 -1.07
N ALA A 88 0.40 14.00 -0.85
CA ALA A 88 1.12 12.87 -0.28
C ALA A 88 0.65 12.47 1.14
N TRP A 89 -0.06 13.34 1.84
CA TRP A 89 -0.72 13.00 3.11
C TRP A 89 -1.67 11.80 2.98
N ILE A 90 -2.46 11.76 1.91
CA ILE A 90 -3.45 10.69 1.66
C ILE A 90 -2.77 9.31 1.50
N PRO A 91 -1.86 9.07 0.52
CA PRO A 91 -1.12 7.82 0.46
C PRO A 91 -0.37 7.54 1.74
N GLY A 92 0.21 8.58 2.36
CA GLY A 92 0.94 8.46 3.62
C GLY A 92 0.13 7.76 4.71
N VAL A 93 -1.01 8.34 5.06
CA VAL A 93 -1.89 7.82 6.12
C VAL A 93 -2.45 6.45 5.76
N VAL A 94 -2.91 6.28 4.52
CA VAL A 94 -3.53 5.02 4.09
C VAL A 94 -2.51 3.88 4.13
N MET A 95 -1.27 4.08 3.66
CA MET A 95 -0.24 3.04 3.71
C MET A 95 0.21 2.69 5.13
N VAL A 96 0.30 3.67 6.04
CA VAL A 96 0.53 3.38 7.46
C VAL A 96 -0.62 2.56 8.02
N TYR A 97 -1.87 2.92 7.72
CA TYR A 97 -3.04 2.14 8.11
C TYR A 97 -2.98 0.70 7.59
N HIS A 98 -2.72 0.49 6.29
CA HIS A 98 -2.60 -0.85 5.71
C HIS A 98 -1.49 -1.67 6.37
N SER A 99 -0.33 -1.07 6.64
CA SER A 99 0.76 -1.80 7.29
C SER A 99 0.34 -2.31 8.68
N LEU A 100 -0.21 -1.44 9.52
CA LEU A 100 -0.64 -1.80 10.87
C LEU A 100 -1.80 -2.80 10.82
N GLY A 101 -2.83 -2.49 10.02
CA GLY A 101 -4.00 -3.36 9.82
C GLY A 101 -3.59 -4.75 9.38
N PHE A 102 -2.77 -4.85 8.32
CA PHE A 102 -2.21 -6.12 7.83
C PHE A 102 -1.43 -6.88 8.91
N TRP A 103 -0.59 -6.19 9.68
CA TRP A 103 0.21 -6.83 10.74
C TRP A 103 -0.66 -7.47 11.82
N PHE A 104 -1.69 -6.76 12.29
CA PHE A 104 -2.61 -7.27 13.31
C PHE A 104 -3.55 -8.33 12.73
N TRP A 105 -4.06 -8.13 11.52
CA TRP A 105 -4.92 -9.06 10.81
C TRP A 105 -4.25 -10.43 10.63
N THR A 106 -3.07 -10.46 10.01
CA THR A 106 -2.31 -11.69 9.83
C THR A 106 -1.89 -12.34 11.14
N ARG A 107 -1.60 -11.55 12.19
CA ARG A 107 -1.33 -12.10 13.53
C ARG A 107 -2.55 -12.83 14.10
N ASN A 108 -3.75 -12.32 13.85
CA ASN A 108 -4.98 -12.97 14.31
C ASN A 108 -5.26 -14.26 13.54
N GLN A 109 -5.04 -14.28 12.23
CA GLN A 109 -5.11 -15.51 11.42
C GLN A 109 -4.15 -16.59 11.94
N MET A 110 -2.89 -16.22 12.23
CA MET A 110 -1.91 -17.15 12.80
C MET A 110 -2.37 -17.71 14.15
N LYS A 111 -2.99 -16.88 15.01
CA LYS A 111 -3.55 -17.34 16.30
C LYS A 111 -4.74 -18.26 16.12
N ALA A 112 -5.51 -18.10 15.04
CA ALA A 112 -6.62 -18.97 14.67
C ALA A 112 -6.18 -20.28 13.99
N GLY A 113 -4.87 -20.49 13.83
CA GLY A 113 -4.27 -21.69 13.26
C GLY A 113 -4.05 -21.64 11.75
N ASP A 114 -4.34 -20.51 11.09
CA ASP A 114 -4.20 -20.39 9.64
C ASP A 114 -2.76 -20.10 9.22
N GLN A 115 -2.37 -20.69 8.09
CA GLN A 115 -1.07 -20.47 7.46
C GLN A 115 -1.22 -20.18 5.97
N THR A 116 -1.54 -18.94 5.64
CA THR A 116 -1.55 -18.40 4.29
C THR A 116 -0.16 -17.87 3.89
N THR A 117 0.03 -17.52 2.62
CA THR A 117 1.31 -16.96 2.12
C THR A 117 1.69 -15.66 2.85
N THR A 118 0.70 -14.80 3.10
CA THR A 118 0.78 -13.48 3.74
C THR A 118 1.02 -13.55 5.25
N THR A 119 0.70 -14.68 5.90
CA THR A 119 1.05 -14.87 7.32
C THR A 119 2.50 -15.31 7.52
N ARG A 120 3.14 -15.88 6.49
CA ARG A 120 4.50 -16.44 6.58
C ARG A 120 5.58 -15.38 6.41
N GLN A 121 6.70 -15.61 7.08
CA GLN A 121 7.92 -14.84 6.87
C GLN A 121 8.68 -15.38 5.64
N PRO A 122 9.37 -14.52 4.88
CA PRO A 122 9.58 -13.08 5.11
C PRO A 122 8.47 -12.17 4.60
N ILE A 123 7.49 -12.70 3.85
CA ILE A 123 6.47 -11.93 3.12
C ILE A 123 5.73 -10.97 4.05
N ARG A 124 5.29 -11.46 5.21
CA ARG A 124 4.59 -10.65 6.21
C ARG A 124 5.37 -9.40 6.63
N SER A 125 6.65 -9.56 6.98
CA SER A 125 7.50 -8.45 7.43
C SER A 125 7.90 -7.51 6.29
N VAL A 126 8.21 -8.05 5.11
CA VAL A 126 8.53 -7.24 3.93
C VAL A 126 7.34 -6.39 3.56
N TRP A 127 6.14 -6.97 3.57
CA TRP A 127 4.93 -6.24 3.19
C TRP A 127 4.60 -5.12 4.18
N PHE A 128 4.72 -5.42 5.48
CA PHE A 128 4.60 -4.42 6.54
C PHE A 128 5.60 -3.27 6.34
N ALA A 129 6.89 -3.60 6.21
CA ALA A 129 7.96 -2.62 6.16
C ALA A 129 7.87 -1.72 4.91
N ALA A 130 7.53 -2.28 3.75
CA ALA A 130 7.38 -1.52 2.51
C ALA A 130 6.27 -0.48 2.63
N ASN A 131 5.10 -0.87 3.14
CA ASN A 131 3.99 0.05 3.38
C ASN A 131 4.30 1.10 4.44
N PHE A 132 4.78 0.66 5.59
CA PHE A 132 5.02 1.54 6.73
C PHE A 132 6.06 2.60 6.38
N THR A 133 7.18 2.20 5.77
CA THR A 133 8.25 3.12 5.39
C THR A 133 7.78 4.10 4.32
N THR A 134 7.09 3.61 3.27
CA THR A 134 6.54 4.47 2.22
C THR A 134 5.56 5.49 2.80
N GLY A 135 4.66 5.03 3.68
CA GLY A 135 3.66 5.86 4.32
C GLY A 135 4.29 6.94 5.22
N ILE A 136 5.25 6.56 6.07
CA ILE A 136 5.97 7.50 6.94
C ILE A 136 6.73 8.54 6.12
N PHE A 137 7.42 8.15 5.05
CA PHE A 137 8.14 9.10 4.20
C PHE A 137 7.19 10.10 3.53
N ALA A 138 6.05 9.63 3.01
CA ALA A 138 5.04 10.49 2.41
C ALA A 138 4.44 11.47 3.43
N ILE A 139 4.16 11.03 4.66
CA ILE A 139 3.69 11.89 5.75
C ILE A 139 4.72 12.96 6.10
N ILE A 140 6.00 12.57 6.23
CA ILE A 140 7.09 13.52 6.55
C ILE A 140 7.17 14.60 5.47
N LEU A 141 7.14 14.24 4.19
CA LEU A 141 7.16 15.22 3.10
C LEU A 141 5.91 16.10 3.09
N ALA A 142 4.73 15.52 3.31
CA ALA A 142 3.49 16.29 3.37
C ALA A 142 3.51 17.32 4.51
N TRP A 143 4.05 16.95 5.68
CA TRP A 143 4.11 17.84 6.84
C TRP A 143 5.22 18.90 6.74
N SER A 144 6.35 18.56 6.13
CA SER A 144 7.52 19.46 6.06
C SER A 144 7.50 20.39 4.84
N MET A 145 6.80 20.02 3.78
CA MET A 145 6.82 20.72 2.48
C MET A 145 5.43 21.11 1.95
N GLY A 146 4.36 20.70 2.64
CA GLY A 146 2.96 21.01 2.29
C GLY A 146 2.48 22.36 2.81
#